data_AF-A0A972QSF3-F1
#
_entry.id   AF-A0A972QSF3-F1
#
_cell.length_a   1.000
_cell.length_b   1.000
_cell.length_c   1.000
_cell.angle_alpha   90.00
_cell.angle_beta   90.00
_cell.angle_gamma   90.00
#
_symmetry.space_group_name_H-M   'P 1'
#
loop_
_entity.id
_entity.type
_entity.pdbx_description
1 polymer ?
#
loop_
_entity_poly.entity_id
_entity_poly.type
_entity_poly.pdbx_seq_one_letter_code
_entity_poly.pdbx_strand_id
1 'polypeptide(L)'
;REIVPLIQERLKKLTDAVKLVDFFFVDRISCDPSLLVGKKMTAAESLAALRKARGTLAALPDFEEEPLEEALRALVDKLGLKARQLFGIIRVAATGKKVAPPLFGTLNVLGRERVLERLGDAEEALEGLVSQT
;
A
#
# COMPACT_ATOMS: atom_id res chain seq x y z
N ARG A 1 33.20 -21.78 14.38
CA ARG A 1 33.22 -20.62 13.46
C ARG A 1 33.21 -21.18 12.06
N GLU A 2 32.06 -21.22 11.35
CA GLU A 2 32.00 -21.44 9.89
C GLU A 2 30.54 -21.39 9.39
N ILE A 3 29.96 -20.18 9.26
CA ILE A 3 28.78 -19.95 8.39
C ILE A 3 29.00 -18.67 7.56
N VAL A 4 30.25 -18.39 7.20
CA VAL A 4 30.61 -17.25 6.34
C VAL A 4 30.34 -17.51 4.85
N PRO A 5 30.42 -18.74 4.29
CA PRO A 5 30.23 -18.91 2.84
C PRO A 5 28.77 -18.81 2.35
N LEU A 6 27.78 -19.04 3.22
CA LEU A 6 26.35 -19.07 2.82
C LEU A 6 25.71 -17.68 2.66
N ILE A 7 26.39 -16.62 3.10
CA ILE A 7 25.90 -15.23 2.98
C ILE A 7 26.37 -14.58 1.67
N GLN A 8 27.36 -15.17 0.96
CA GLN A 8 27.94 -14.57 -0.24
C GLN A 8 27.08 -14.71 -1.51
N GLU A 9 26.21 -15.73 -1.63
CA GLU A 9 25.45 -15.95 -2.87
C GLU A 9 24.14 -15.14 -2.99
N ARG A 10 23.62 -14.55 -1.90
CA ARG A 10 22.33 -13.80 -1.94
C ARG A 10 22.43 -12.28 -1.96
N LEU A 11 23.63 -11.71 -1.99
CA LEU A 11 23.83 -10.24 -2.02
C LEU A 11 24.20 -9.76 -3.42
N LYS A 12 23.31 -9.94 -4.40
CA LYS A 12 23.61 -9.43 -5.74
C LYS A 12 23.54 -7.91 -5.85
N LYS A 13 22.70 -7.18 -5.09
CA LYS A 13 22.80 -5.71 -4.87
C LYS A 13 22.05 -5.25 -3.61
N LEU A 14 22.78 -5.03 -2.51
CA LEU A 14 22.24 -4.43 -1.27
C LEU A 14 21.56 -3.07 -1.53
N THR A 15 22.02 -2.34 -2.54
CA THR A 15 21.47 -1.04 -2.99
C THR A 15 20.07 -1.12 -3.60
N ASP A 16 19.70 -2.25 -4.22
CA ASP A 16 18.36 -2.44 -4.79
C ASP A 16 17.35 -2.82 -3.70
N ALA A 17 17.80 -3.51 -2.66
CA ALA A 17 17.01 -3.78 -1.46
C ALA A 17 16.70 -2.48 -0.70
N VAL A 18 17.66 -1.56 -0.55
CA VAL A 18 17.43 -0.25 0.10
C VAL A 18 16.36 0.56 -0.64
N LYS A 19 16.36 0.57 -1.98
CA LYS A 19 15.31 1.22 -2.78
C LYS A 19 13.97 0.50 -2.73
N LEU A 20 13.88 -0.72 -2.20
CA LEU A 20 12.61 -1.43 -2.01
C LEU A 20 12.04 -1.24 -0.62
N VAL A 21 12.82 -0.73 0.35
CA VAL A 21 12.40 -0.57 1.76
C VAL A 21 12.61 0.83 2.32
N ASP A 22 13.13 1.78 1.53
CA ASP A 22 13.27 3.20 1.89
C ASP A 22 11.96 3.80 2.47
N PHE A 23 10.80 3.33 1.99
CA PHE A 23 9.49 3.75 2.46
C PHE A 23 9.24 3.38 3.93
N PHE A 24 10.01 2.48 4.55
CA PHE A 24 9.92 2.20 5.98
C PHE A 24 10.49 3.34 6.84
N PHE A 25 11.37 4.16 6.28
CA PHE A 25 12.13 5.20 7.01
C PHE A 25 11.61 6.62 6.79
N VAL A 26 10.54 6.78 6.02
CA VAL A 26 9.90 8.09 5.76
C VAL A 26 8.53 8.12 6.41
N ASP A 27 8.18 9.20 7.07
CA ASP A 27 6.85 9.30 7.69
C ASP A 27 5.77 9.56 6.63
N ARG A 28 6.02 10.54 5.74
CA ARG A 28 5.13 10.87 4.63
C ARG A 28 5.61 10.33 3.29
N ILE A 29 4.66 9.84 2.51
CA ILE A 29 4.89 9.38 1.15
C ILE A 29 4.54 10.51 0.17
N SER A 30 5.55 11.09 -0.46
CA SER A 30 5.34 11.97 -1.61
C SER A 30 5.29 11.12 -2.87
N CYS A 31 4.10 10.95 -3.46
CA CYS A 31 3.94 10.29 -4.76
C CYS A 31 3.08 11.16 -5.69
N ASP A 32 3.25 10.98 -6.99
CA ASP A 32 2.39 11.62 -7.99
C ASP A 32 0.95 11.11 -7.79
N PRO A 33 -0.03 12.02 -7.51
CA PRO A 33 -1.41 11.64 -7.26
C PRO A 33 -2.05 10.83 -8.39
N SER A 34 -1.57 10.97 -9.63
CA SER A 34 -2.07 10.17 -10.77
C SER A 34 -1.80 8.67 -10.61
N LEU A 35 -0.79 8.29 -9.81
CA LEU A 35 -0.47 6.88 -9.53
C LEU A 35 -1.46 6.25 -8.54
N LEU A 36 -2.21 7.06 -7.79
CA LEU A 36 -3.28 6.63 -6.89
C LEU A 36 -4.59 6.34 -7.65
N VAL A 37 -4.66 6.66 -8.95
CA VAL A 37 -5.84 6.33 -9.77
C VAL A 37 -5.77 4.87 -10.20
N GLY A 38 -6.74 4.08 -9.74
CA GLY A 38 -6.85 2.66 -10.06
C GLY A 38 -6.98 2.41 -11.56
N LYS A 39 -6.50 1.26 -12.03
CA LYS A 39 -6.55 0.91 -13.45
C LYS A 39 -8.00 0.87 -13.95
N LYS A 40 -8.33 1.70 -14.96
CA LYS A 40 -9.70 1.89 -15.49
C LYS A 40 -10.68 2.44 -14.45
N MET A 41 -10.20 3.28 -13.54
CA MET A 41 -11.02 4.02 -12.59
C MET A 41 -10.80 5.51 -12.80
N THR A 42 -11.75 6.32 -12.34
CA THR A 42 -11.60 7.76 -12.17
C THR A 42 -10.92 8.08 -10.83
N ALA A 43 -10.47 9.33 -10.67
CA ALA A 43 -9.96 9.81 -9.38
C ALA A 43 -11.04 9.71 -8.28
N ALA A 44 -12.29 10.03 -8.60
CA ALA A 44 -13.41 9.96 -7.65
C ALA A 44 -13.72 8.52 -7.20
N GLU A 45 -13.73 7.56 -8.13
CA GLU A 45 -13.91 6.14 -7.79
C GLU A 45 -12.73 5.62 -6.96
N SER A 46 -11.51 6.04 -7.28
CA SER A 46 -10.31 5.64 -6.54
C SER A 46 -10.31 6.19 -5.12
N LEU A 47 -10.73 7.45 -4.94
CA LEU A 47 -10.91 8.10 -3.64
C LEU A 47 -11.97 7.38 -2.81
N ALA A 48 -13.13 7.07 -3.41
CA ALA A 48 -14.19 6.35 -2.72
C ALA A 48 -13.73 4.95 -2.27
N ALA A 49 -13.01 4.23 -3.13
CA ALA A 49 -12.47 2.92 -2.81
C ALA A 49 -11.41 2.99 -1.69
N LEU A 50 -10.53 4.00 -1.72
CA LEU A 50 -9.49 4.20 -0.72
C LEU A 50 -10.07 4.54 0.66
N ARG A 51 -11.07 5.42 0.72
CA ARG A 51 -11.80 5.75 1.96
C ARG A 51 -12.45 4.51 2.59
N LYS A 52 -13.04 3.63 1.77
CA LYS A 52 -13.60 2.37 2.26
C LYS A 52 -12.51 1.43 2.77
N ALA A 53 -11.38 1.32 2.06
CA ALA A 53 -10.24 0.53 2.52
C ALA A 53 -9.69 1.05 3.86
N ARG A 54 -9.49 2.36 4.01
CA ARG A 54 -9.03 2.96 5.27
C ARG A 54 -10.00 2.68 6.41
N GLY A 55 -11.31 2.79 6.18
CA GLY A 55 -12.34 2.44 7.17
C GLY A 55 -12.31 0.96 7.56
N THR A 56 -12.18 0.06 6.59
CA THR A 56 -12.04 -1.39 6.85
C THR A 56 -10.80 -1.70 7.68
N LEU A 57 -9.66 -1.11 7.32
CA LEU A 57 -8.39 -1.31 8.03
C LEU A 57 -8.40 -0.72 9.44
N ALA A 58 -9.09 0.41 9.64
CA ALA A 58 -9.26 1.02 10.96
C ALA A 58 -10.10 0.14 11.90
N ALA A 59 -11.11 -0.54 11.37
CA ALA A 59 -12.04 -1.36 12.13
C ALA A 59 -11.55 -2.80 12.40
N LEU A 60 -10.45 -3.24 11.77
CA LEU A 60 -9.91 -4.58 11.99
C LEU A 60 -9.50 -4.77 13.46
N PRO A 61 -9.82 -5.90 14.12
CA PRO A 61 -9.32 -6.17 15.47
C PRO A 61 -7.80 -6.43 15.45
N ASP A 62 -7.36 -7.30 14.55
CA ASP A 62 -5.96 -7.71 14.42
C ASP A 62 -5.37 -7.19 13.09
N PHE A 63 -4.15 -6.63 13.15
CA PHE A 63 -3.46 -6.05 11.99
C PHE A 63 -2.37 -6.99 11.44
N GLU A 64 -2.72 -8.27 11.32
CA GLU A 64 -1.85 -9.33 10.81
C GLU A 64 -2.15 -9.66 9.34
N GLU A 65 -1.24 -10.34 8.64
CA GLU A 65 -1.32 -10.55 7.20
C GLU A 65 -2.63 -11.23 6.74
N GLU A 66 -3.04 -12.30 7.41
CA GLU A 66 -4.23 -13.07 7.06
C GLU A 66 -5.53 -12.26 7.27
N PRO A 67 -5.79 -11.65 8.45
CA PRO A 67 -6.93 -10.73 8.62
C PRO A 67 -6.95 -9.56 7.63
N LEU A 68 -5.79 -8.99 7.30
CA LEU A 68 -5.66 -7.91 6.31
C LEU A 68 -6.08 -8.40 4.92
N GLU A 69 -5.60 -9.58 4.52
CA GLU A 69 -5.93 -10.18 3.24
C GLU A 69 -7.43 -10.49 3.11
N GLU A 70 -8.00 -11.16 4.11
CA GLU A 70 -9.43 -11.50 4.13
C GLU A 70 -10.32 -10.26 4.04
N ALA A 71 -10.07 -9.26 4.90
CA ALA A 71 -10.88 -8.05 4.95
C ALA A 71 -10.79 -7.22 3.67
N LEU A 72 -9.59 -7.09 3.10
CA LEU A 72 -9.40 -6.34 1.86
C LEU A 72 -9.94 -7.09 0.63
N ARG A 73 -9.88 -8.42 0.60
CA ARG A 73 -10.53 -9.23 -0.46
C ARG A 73 -12.06 -9.15 -0.37
N ALA A 74 -12.62 -9.29 0.81
CA ALA A 74 -14.06 -9.11 1.01
C ALA A 74 -14.52 -7.71 0.58
N LEU A 75 -13.70 -6.68 0.82
CA LEU A 75 -13.97 -5.33 0.34
C LEU A 75 -13.91 -5.21 -1.19
N VAL A 76 -12.94 -5.87 -1.85
CA VAL A 76 -12.87 -5.93 -3.32
C VAL A 76 -14.18 -6.45 -3.89
N ASP A 77 -14.67 -7.57 -3.35
CA ASP A 77 -15.91 -8.21 -3.80
C ASP A 77 -17.13 -7.31 -3.53
N LYS A 78 -17.20 -6.71 -2.33
CA LYS A 78 -18.28 -5.79 -1.94
C LYS A 78 -18.36 -4.56 -2.85
N LEU A 79 -17.23 -4.04 -3.31
CA LEU A 79 -17.17 -2.88 -4.20
C LEU A 79 -17.30 -3.26 -5.69
N GLY A 80 -17.38 -4.55 -6.02
CA GLY A 80 -17.39 -5.01 -7.42
C GLY A 80 -16.11 -4.68 -8.17
N LEU A 81 -15.00 -4.50 -7.46
CA LEU A 81 -13.70 -4.14 -8.03
C LEU A 81 -12.89 -5.39 -8.35
N LYS A 82 -11.82 -5.21 -9.12
CA LYS A 82 -10.76 -6.22 -9.26
C LYS A 82 -9.70 -5.98 -8.19
N ALA A 83 -9.11 -7.05 -7.66
CA ALA A 83 -8.01 -6.96 -6.70
C ALA A 83 -6.90 -6.01 -7.16
N ARG A 84 -6.52 -6.07 -8.45
CA ARG A 84 -5.50 -5.18 -9.04
C ARG A 84 -5.84 -3.67 -8.96
N GLN A 85 -7.12 -3.32 -8.87
CA GLN A 85 -7.57 -1.94 -8.73
C GLN A 85 -7.34 -1.50 -7.29
N LEU A 86 -8.00 -2.13 -6.32
CA LEU A 86 -7.90 -1.73 -4.92
C LEU A 86 -6.49 -1.91 -4.35
N PHE A 87 -5.88 -3.07 -4.55
CA PHE A 87 -4.56 -3.38 -3.99
C PHE A 87 -3.44 -2.57 -4.67
N GLY A 88 -3.67 -2.12 -5.91
CA GLY A 88 -2.79 -1.17 -6.58
C GLY A 88 -2.79 0.17 -5.88
N ILE A 89 -3.98 0.70 -5.58
CA ILE A 89 -4.15 1.99 -4.90
C ILE A 89 -3.54 1.91 -3.49
N ILE A 90 -3.89 0.90 -2.70
CA ILE A 90 -3.36 0.73 -1.33
C ILE A 90 -1.83 0.61 -1.34
N ARG A 91 -1.25 -0.13 -2.29
CA ARG A 91 0.22 -0.25 -2.40
C ARG A 91 0.86 1.12 -2.63
N VAL A 92 0.35 1.90 -3.58
CA VAL A 92 0.90 3.23 -3.87
C VAL A 92 0.71 4.15 -2.68
N ALA A 93 -0.47 4.15 -2.05
CA ALA A 93 -0.73 4.94 -0.85
C ALA A 93 0.25 4.60 0.29
N ALA A 94 0.45 3.31 0.58
CA ALA A 94 1.27 2.86 1.69
C ALA A 94 2.79 2.98 1.43
N THR A 95 3.25 2.92 0.18
CA THR A 95 4.69 2.79 -0.14
C THR A 95 5.23 3.84 -1.12
N GLY A 96 4.35 4.58 -1.78
CA GLY A 96 4.69 5.50 -2.88
C GLY A 96 5.04 4.80 -4.19
N LYS A 97 4.93 3.46 -4.25
CA LYS A 97 5.49 2.66 -5.35
C LYS A 97 4.44 1.75 -5.97
N LYS A 98 4.51 1.60 -7.30
CA LYS A 98 3.68 0.65 -8.04
C LYS A 98 4.14 -0.80 -7.84
N VAL A 99 5.43 -0.99 -7.57
CA VAL A 99 6.07 -2.29 -7.34
C VAL A 99 6.72 -2.25 -5.96
N ALA A 100 6.30 -3.17 -5.10
CA ALA A 100 6.74 -3.29 -3.72
C ALA A 100 6.71 -4.79 -3.33
N PRO A 101 7.22 -5.18 -2.15
CA PRO A 101 7.05 -6.52 -1.61
C PRO A 101 5.57 -6.95 -1.50
N PRO A 102 5.29 -8.20 -1.06
CA PRO A 102 3.93 -8.66 -0.83
C PRO A 102 3.13 -7.63 -0.01
N LEU A 103 1.93 -7.28 -0.48
CA LEU A 103 1.18 -6.15 0.06
C LEU A 103 0.87 -6.34 1.53
N PHE A 104 0.28 -7.49 1.89
CA PHE A 104 -0.22 -7.72 3.25
C PHE A 104 0.93 -7.77 4.27
N GLY A 105 2.03 -8.49 3.97
CA GLY A 105 3.25 -8.42 4.77
C GLY A 105 3.84 -7.02 4.87
N THR A 106 3.79 -6.22 3.80
CA THR A 106 4.22 -4.81 3.86
C THR A 106 3.34 -3.99 4.81
N LEU A 107 2.03 -4.15 4.75
CA LEU A 107 1.10 -3.45 5.64
C LEU A 107 1.32 -3.89 7.10
N ASN A 108 1.42 -5.19 7.35
CA ASN A 108 1.68 -5.73 8.69
C ASN A 108 2.95 -5.10 9.29
N VAL A 109 4.08 -5.16 8.58
CA VAL A 109 5.37 -4.62 9.08
C VAL A 109 5.33 -3.10 9.26
N LEU A 110 4.59 -2.37 8.41
CA LEU A 110 4.41 -0.91 8.59
C LEU A 110 3.59 -0.56 9.83
N GLY A 111 2.66 -1.43 10.21
CA GLY A 111 1.75 -1.24 11.32
C GLY A 111 0.55 -0.35 10.99
N ARG A 112 -0.53 -0.53 11.76
CA ARG A 112 -1.83 0.10 11.54
C ARG A 112 -1.77 1.62 11.45
N GLU A 113 -1.19 2.28 12.46
CA GLU A 113 -1.22 3.74 12.58
C GLU A 113 -0.59 4.40 11.35
N ARG A 114 0.60 3.94 10.96
CA ARG A 114 1.32 4.44 9.79
C ARG A 114 0.60 4.14 8.47
N VAL A 115 -0.02 2.97 8.34
CA VAL A 115 -0.83 2.66 7.15
C VAL A 115 -2.03 3.60 7.06
N LEU A 116 -2.75 3.83 8.16
CA LEU A 116 -3.93 4.70 8.16
C LEU A 116 -3.57 6.16 7.89
N GLU A 117 -2.47 6.66 8.44
CA GLU A 117 -1.95 8.01 8.18
C GLU A 117 -1.63 8.18 6.68
N ARG A 118 -0.85 7.25 6.10
CA ARG A 118 -0.49 7.31 4.67
C ARG A 118 -1.68 7.18 3.74
N LEU A 119 -2.67 6.37 4.11
CA LEU A 119 -3.93 6.30 3.36
C LEU A 119 -4.70 7.62 3.44
N GLY A 120 -4.66 8.31 4.58
CA GLY A 120 -5.22 9.66 4.74
C GLY A 120 -4.55 10.69 3.83
N ASP A 121 -3.21 10.74 3.83
CA ASP A 121 -2.45 11.60 2.92
C ASP A 121 -2.81 11.34 1.44
N ALA A 122 -2.99 10.07 1.07
CA ALA A 122 -3.39 9.67 -0.27
C ALA A 122 -4.85 10.03 -0.61
N GLU A 123 -5.76 10.04 0.38
CA GLU A 123 -7.13 10.56 0.23
C GLU A 123 -7.09 12.06 -0.11
N GLU A 124 -6.32 12.85 0.64
CA GLU A 124 -6.16 14.30 0.39
C GLU A 124 -5.59 14.58 -1.01
N ALA A 125 -4.59 13.81 -1.43
CA ALA A 125 -4.00 13.92 -2.76
C ALA A 125 -5.01 13.62 -3.88
N LEU A 126 -5.85 12.59 -3.71
CA LEU A 126 -6.92 12.25 -4.65
C LEU A 126 -8.05 13.29 -4.65
N GLU A 127 -8.40 13.87 -3.51
CA GLU A 127 -9.37 14.97 -3.42
C GLU A 127 -8.92 16.18 -4.24
N GLY A 128 -7.62 16.51 -4.18
CA GLY A 128 -7.02 17.56 -4.99
C GLY A 128 -7.16 17.31 -6.50
N LEU A 129 -7.02 16.05 -6.94
CA LEU A 129 -7.24 15.67 -8.35
C LEU A 129 -8.70 15.74 -8.78
N VAL A 130 -9.62 15.27 -7.93
CA VAL A 130 -11.06 15.31 -8.21
C VAL A 130 -11.54 16.76 -8.35
N SER A 131 -11.01 17.67 -7.54
CA SER A 131 -11.39 19.10 -7.57
C SER A 131 -10.86 19.85 -8.81
N GLN A 132 -9.93 19.25 -9.56
CA GLN A 132 -9.33 19.82 -10.77
C GLN A 132 -9.92 19.24 -12.07
N THR A 133 -10.80 18.23 -11.98
CA THR A 133 -11.42 17.54 -13.12
C THR A 133 -12.87 17.98 -13.28
#